data_AF-A0A958J287-F1
#
_entry.id   AF-A0A958J287-F1
#
_cell.length_a   1.000
_cell.length_b   1.000
_cell.length_c   1.000
_cell.angle_alpha   90.00
_cell.angle_beta   90.00
_cell.angle_gamma   90.00
#
_symmetry.space_group_name_H-M   'P 1'
#
loop_
_entity.id
_entity.type
_entity.pdbx_description
1 polymer ?
#
loop_
_entity_poly.entity_id
_entity_poly.type
_entity_poly.pdbx_seq_one_letter_code
_entity_poly.pdbx_strand_id
1 'polypeptide(L)'
;MSLLKGDVTQLLAELSGGNRSVVDRLIPVVYDELHQLAERELRRERAGHTLNATALVHEAYVKLIDQHRVDWQNRAHFMAIAAQSMRRILINYAKSRSAQKRGSGMPVITFIEE
;
A
#
# COMPACT_ATOMS: atom_id res chain seq x y z
N MET A 1 -15.43 -16.75 13.61
CA MET A 1 -15.57 -17.63 12.43
C MET A 1 -14.24 -17.55 11.67
N SER A 2 -13.28 -18.45 11.94
CA SER A 2 -11.98 -18.43 11.26
C SER A 2 -12.15 -19.02 9.86
N LEU A 3 -12.14 -18.17 8.83
CA LEU A 3 -12.04 -18.64 7.44
C LEU A 3 -10.68 -19.33 7.27
N LEU A 4 -10.71 -20.55 6.74
CA LEU A 4 -9.52 -21.38 6.59
C LEU A 4 -8.67 -20.85 5.43
N LYS A 5 -7.38 -21.19 5.39
CA LYS A 5 -6.46 -20.78 4.31
C LYS A 5 -6.97 -21.07 2.89
N GLY A 6 -7.84 -22.09 2.75
CA GLY A 6 -8.51 -22.43 1.49
C GLY A 6 -9.45 -21.33 0.99
N ASP A 7 -10.19 -20.70 1.90
CA ASP A 7 -11.16 -19.66 1.55
C ASP A 7 -10.48 -18.42 0.96
N VAL A 8 -9.35 -17.99 1.54
CA VAL A 8 -8.59 -16.83 1.03
C VAL A 8 -8.04 -17.09 -0.36
N THR A 9 -7.52 -18.29 -0.61
CA THR A 9 -6.93 -18.63 -1.92
C THR A 9 -8.02 -18.70 -3.00
N GLN A 10 -9.20 -19.23 -2.66
CA GLN A 10 -10.34 -19.22 -3.57
C GLN A 10 -10.84 -17.80 -3.86
N LEU A 11 -10.98 -16.94 -2.85
CA LEU A 11 -11.38 -15.53 -3.03
C LEU A 11 -10.38 -14.77 -3.92
N LEU A 12 -9.09 -15.06 -3.79
CA LEU A 12 -8.04 -14.48 -4.63
C LEU A 12 -8.09 -14.99 -6.09
N ALA A 13 -8.42 -16.26 -6.31
CA ALA A 13 -8.62 -16.80 -7.64
C ALA A 13 -9.84 -16.17 -8.34
N GLU A 14 -10.96 -16.03 -7.62
CA GLU A 14 -12.15 -15.32 -8.11
C GLU A 14 -11.86 -13.85 -8.43
N LEU A 15 -11.04 -13.18 -7.61
CA LEU A 15 -10.60 -11.82 -7.86
C LEU A 15 -9.75 -11.72 -9.15
N SER A 16 -8.87 -12.70 -9.38
CA SER A 16 -8.05 -12.79 -10.60
C SER A 16 -8.92 -13.02 -11.84
N GLY A 17 -10.03 -13.74 -11.70
CA GLY A 17 -11.07 -13.90 -12.73
C GLY A 17 -11.90 -12.64 -13.00
N GLY A 18 -11.61 -11.52 -12.34
CA GLY A 18 -12.30 -10.24 -12.53
C GLY A 18 -13.54 -10.06 -11.64
N ASN A 19 -13.85 -11.01 -10.76
CA ASN A 19 -14.97 -10.87 -9.83
C ASN A 19 -14.60 -9.94 -8.67
N ARG A 20 -14.89 -8.65 -8.83
CA ARG A 20 -14.63 -7.65 -7.79
C ARG A 20 -15.55 -7.76 -6.57
N SER A 21 -16.67 -8.48 -6.63
CA SER A 21 -17.58 -8.59 -5.49
C SER A 21 -16.99 -9.44 -4.35
N VAL A 22 -15.93 -10.20 -4.61
CA VAL A 22 -15.26 -11.02 -3.59
C VAL A 22 -14.41 -10.19 -2.64
N VAL A 23 -14.12 -8.94 -3.01
CA VAL A 23 -13.29 -8.01 -2.26
C VAL A 23 -13.86 -7.76 -0.87
N ASP A 24 -15.18 -7.57 -0.75
CA ASP A 24 -15.85 -7.36 0.54
C ASP A 24 -15.72 -8.56 1.48
N ARG A 25 -15.54 -9.75 0.92
CA ARG A 25 -15.30 -11.00 1.68
C ARG A 25 -13.82 -11.22 1.98
N LEU A 26 -12.93 -10.79 1.07
CA LEU A 26 -11.49 -10.92 1.23
C LEU A 26 -10.96 -9.96 2.29
N ILE A 27 -11.45 -8.72 2.30
CA ILE A 27 -10.93 -7.63 3.14
C ILE A 27 -10.90 -7.99 4.62
N PRO A 28 -12.01 -8.43 5.26
CA PRO A 28 -12.00 -8.76 6.68
C PRO A 28 -10.99 -9.86 7.05
N VAL A 29 -10.62 -10.71 6.09
CA VAL A 29 -9.70 -11.84 6.34
C VAL A 29 -8.25 -11.41 6.25
N VAL A 30 -7.91 -10.51 5.32
CA VAL A 30 -6.53 -10.07 5.10
C VAL A 30 -6.18 -8.76 5.78
N TYR A 31 -7.18 -8.00 6.27
CA TYR A 31 -6.96 -6.65 6.83
C TYR A 31 -6.00 -6.66 8.03
N ASP A 32 -6.23 -7.52 9.01
CA ASP A 32 -5.37 -7.59 10.21
C ASP A 32 -3.92 -7.90 9.86
N GLU A 33 -3.71 -8.78 8.87
CA GLU A 33 -2.38 -9.13 8.42
C GLU A 33 -1.70 -8.02 7.62
N LEU A 34 -2.47 -7.34 6.76
CA LEU A 34 -1.99 -6.16 6.06
C LEU A 34 -1.63 -5.05 7.07
N HIS A 35 -2.41 -4.90 8.14
CA HIS A 35 -2.13 -3.94 9.20
C HIS A 35 -0.84 -4.28 9.95
N GLN A 36 -0.68 -5.54 10.40
CA GLN A 36 0.56 -6.01 11.04
C GLN A 36 1.78 -5.87 10.11
N LEU A 37 1.61 -6.15 8.82
CA LEU A 37 2.63 -5.96 7.80
C LEU A 37 2.99 -4.47 7.67
N ALA A 38 2.01 -3.60 7.57
CA ALA A 38 2.20 -2.15 7.45
C ALA A 38 2.94 -1.58 8.67
N GLU A 39 2.56 -1.98 9.88
CA GLU A 39 3.29 -1.60 11.09
C GLU A 39 4.74 -2.06 11.06
N ARG A 40 5.00 -3.28 10.60
CA ARG A 40 6.38 -3.80 10.49
C ARG A 40 7.20 -3.03 9.47
N GLU A 41 6.63 -2.68 8.32
CA GLU A 41 7.32 -1.86 7.32
C GLU A 41 7.56 -0.43 7.84
N LEU A 42 6.58 0.19 8.53
CA LEU A 42 6.75 1.51 9.15
C LEU A 42 7.80 1.53 10.25
N ARG A 43 7.92 0.47 11.07
CA ARG A 43 8.99 0.36 12.08
C ARG A 43 10.39 0.37 11.48
N ARG A 44 10.54 0.04 10.19
CA ARG A 44 11.83 0.09 9.47
C ARG A 44 12.12 1.48 8.90
N GLU A 45 11.13 2.37 8.89
CA GLU A 45 11.32 3.74 8.43
C GLU A 45 11.97 4.62 9.49
N ARG A 46 12.62 5.69 9.02
CA ARG A 46 13.26 6.68 9.89
C ARG A 46 12.24 7.39 10.78
N ALA A 47 12.61 7.65 12.03
CA ALA A 47 11.78 8.40 12.97
C ALA A 47 11.29 9.75 12.39
N GLY A 48 10.06 10.15 12.73
CA GLY A 48 9.45 11.40 12.27
C GLY A 48 8.76 11.33 10.90
N HIS A 49 8.36 10.13 10.46
CA HIS A 49 7.36 9.96 9.40
C HIS A 49 5.96 10.28 9.92
N THR A 50 5.12 10.83 9.06
CA THR A 50 3.72 11.23 9.35
C THR A 50 2.70 10.24 8.78
N LEU A 51 3.16 9.24 8.02
CA LEU A 51 2.30 8.16 7.53
C LEU A 51 2.04 7.15 8.66
N ASN A 52 0.78 6.75 8.82
CA ASN A 52 0.34 5.72 9.77
C ASN A 52 0.03 4.40 9.03
N ALA A 53 -0.11 3.31 9.81
CA ALA A 53 -0.32 1.97 9.24
C ALA A 53 -1.63 1.88 8.45
N THR A 54 -2.71 2.45 8.97
CA THR A 54 -4.03 2.45 8.31
C THR A 54 -4.00 3.11 6.93
N ALA A 55 -3.34 4.27 6.80
CA ALA A 55 -3.17 4.96 5.53
C ALA A 55 -2.33 4.12 4.54
N LEU A 56 -1.24 3.52 5.03
CA LEU A 56 -0.40 2.63 4.22
C LEU A 56 -1.17 1.40 3.72
N VAL A 57 -2.03 0.80 4.56
CA VAL A 57 -2.91 -0.31 4.18
C VAL A 57 -3.90 0.13 3.11
N HIS A 58 -4.59 1.26 3.29
CA HIS A 58 -5.55 1.76 2.30
C HIS A 58 -4.90 2.03 0.95
N GLU A 59 -3.76 2.72 0.91
CA GLU A 59 -3.04 2.98 -0.35
C GLU A 59 -2.55 1.69 -1.01
N ALA A 60 -2.01 0.76 -0.24
CA ALA A 60 -1.55 -0.53 -0.76
C ALA A 60 -2.73 -1.33 -1.33
N TYR A 61 -3.85 -1.35 -0.62
CA TYR A 61 -5.06 -2.04 -1.03
C TYR A 61 -5.60 -1.52 -2.36
N VAL A 62 -5.73 -0.20 -2.53
CA VAL A 62 -6.17 0.41 -3.80
C VAL A 62 -5.28 -0.06 -4.95
N LYS A 63 -3.96 -0.07 -4.75
CA LYS A 63 -3.02 -0.56 -5.77
C LYS A 63 -3.13 -2.05 -6.04
N LEU A 64 -3.48 -2.87 -5.06
CA LEU A 64 -3.61 -4.32 -5.21
C LEU A 64 -4.90 -4.69 -5.97
N ILE A 65 -6.01 -3.98 -5.74
CA ILE A 65 -7.28 -4.23 -6.44
C ILE A 65 -7.29 -3.68 -7.87
N ASP A 66 -6.50 -2.64 -8.15
CA ASP A 66 -6.32 -2.07 -9.48
C ASP A 66 -5.34 -2.87 -10.34
N GLN A 67 -4.75 -3.94 -9.81
CA GLN A 67 -3.89 -4.85 -10.57
C GLN A 67 -4.73 -5.91 -11.30
N HIS A 68 -5.31 -5.55 -12.45
CA HIS A 68 -6.12 -6.45 -13.29
C HIS A 68 -5.34 -7.59 -13.96
N ARG A 69 -4.00 -7.61 -13.85
CA ARG A 69 -3.14 -8.57 -14.56
C ARG A 69 -2.37 -9.52 -13.64
N VAL A 70 -2.65 -9.50 -12.33
CA VAL A 70 -1.95 -10.38 -11.39
C VAL A 70 -2.75 -11.66 -11.23
N ASP A 71 -2.09 -12.78 -11.51
CA ASP A 71 -2.59 -14.11 -11.18
C ASP A 71 -2.27 -14.41 -9.71
N TRP A 72 -3.28 -14.27 -8.85
CA TRP A 72 -3.12 -14.46 -7.41
C TRP A 72 -3.11 -15.96 -7.06
N GLN A 73 -1.91 -16.54 -7.04
CA GLN A 73 -1.73 -17.97 -6.77
C GLN A 73 -2.15 -18.43 -5.36
N ASN A 74 -1.84 -17.63 -4.34
CA ASN A 74 -2.14 -17.95 -2.95
C ASN A 74 -1.94 -16.73 -2.04
N ARG A 75 -2.33 -16.90 -0.78
CA ARG A 75 -2.19 -15.89 0.27
C ARG A 75 -0.74 -15.43 0.50
N ALA A 76 0.26 -16.31 0.41
CA ALA A 76 1.65 -15.91 0.59
C ALA A 76 2.13 -15.00 -0.55
N HIS A 77 1.73 -15.30 -1.79
CA HIS A 77 1.98 -14.44 -2.95
C HIS A 77 1.32 -13.07 -2.78
N PHE A 78 0.04 -13.04 -2.36
CA PHE A 78 -0.66 -11.79 -2.06
C PHE A 78 0.08 -10.92 -1.03
N MET A 79 0.48 -11.51 0.10
CA MET A 79 1.21 -10.79 1.15
C MET A 79 2.59 -10.30 0.68
N ALA A 80 3.27 -11.05 -0.20
CA ALA A 80 4.54 -10.64 -0.77
C ALA A 80 4.39 -9.40 -1.68
N ILE A 81 3.37 -9.38 -2.56
CA ILE A 81 3.08 -8.21 -3.40
C ILE A 81 2.62 -7.03 -2.56
N ALA A 82 1.80 -7.26 -1.51
CA ALA A 82 1.40 -6.22 -0.58
C ALA A 82 2.61 -5.57 0.09
N ALA A 83 3.55 -6.37 0.60
CA ALA A 83 4.78 -5.87 1.21
C ALA A 83 5.62 -5.03 0.23
N GLN A 84 5.73 -5.46 -1.03
CA GLN A 84 6.44 -4.72 -2.07
C GLN A 84 5.76 -3.39 -2.40
N SER A 85 4.42 -3.40 -2.49
CA SER A 85 3.62 -2.19 -2.73
C SER A 85 3.76 -1.18 -1.60
N MET A 86 3.71 -1.64 -0.34
CA MET A 86 3.90 -0.80 0.85
C MET A 86 5.29 -0.15 0.87
N ARG A 87 6.36 -0.91 0.59
CA ARG A 87 7.71 -0.35 0.47
C ARG A 87 7.81 0.74 -0.60
N ARG A 88 7.19 0.53 -1.76
CA ARG A 88 7.15 1.54 -2.83
C ARG A 88 6.41 2.80 -2.40
N ILE A 89 5.29 2.66 -1.69
CA ILE A 89 4.55 3.79 -1.12
C ILE A 89 5.42 4.59 -0.14
N LEU A 90 6.07 3.90 0.79
CA LEU A 90 6.95 4.53 1.78
C LEU A 90 8.12 5.29 1.14
N ILE A 91 8.77 4.69 0.14
CA ILE A 91 9.84 5.35 -0.63
C ILE A 91 9.32 6.62 -1.30
N ASN A 92 8.15 6.55 -1.95
CA ASN A 92 7.56 7.71 -2.62
C ASN A 92 7.21 8.81 -1.61
N TYR A 93 6.68 8.45 -0.44
CA TYR A 93 6.39 9.37 0.65
C TYR A 93 7.64 10.05 1.20
N ALA A 94 8.74 9.28 1.37
CA ALA A 94 10.01 9.82 1.82
C ALA A 94 10.63 10.78 0.78
N LYS A 95 10.50 10.46 -0.52
CA LYS A 95 10.95 11.31 -1.63
C LYS A 95 10.16 12.62 -1.71
N SER A 96 8.83 12.57 -1.68
CA SER A 96 7.98 13.77 -1.76
C SER A 96 8.24 14.74 -0.62
N ARG A 97 8.38 14.23 0.62
CA ARG A 97 8.74 15.04 1.79
C ARG A 97 10.11 15.70 1.65
N SER A 98 11.08 15.01 1.05
CA SER A 98 12.42 15.55 0.82
C SER A 98 12.43 16.65 -0.25
N ALA A 99 11.59 16.51 -1.29
CA ALA A 99 11.40 17.54 -2.31
C ALA A 99 10.72 18.78 -1.72
N GLN A 100 9.65 18.61 -0.93
CA GLN A 100 8.97 19.72 -0.25
C GLN A 100 9.91 20.48 0.70
N LYS A 101 10.79 19.77 1.41
CA LYS A 101 11.78 20.41 2.32
C LYS A 101 12.88 21.20 1.59
N ARG A 102 13.16 20.90 0.31
CA ARG A 102 14.16 21.62 -0.51
C ARG A 102 13.55 22.79 -1.30
N GLY A 103 12.23 22.99 -1.23
CA GLY A 103 11.50 24.06 -1.93
C GLY A 103 11.18 25.30 -1.10
N SER A 104 11.57 25.36 0.18
CA SER A 104 11.35 26.53 1.06
C SER A 104 12.65 27.29 1.30
N GLY A 105 13.35 27.66 0.23
CA GLY A 105 14.63 28.38 0.31
C GLY A 105 15.16 28.90 -1.03
N MET A 106 14.35 28.89 -2.10
CA MET A 106 14.66 29.69 -3.28
C MET A 106 14.35 31.14 -2.91
N PRO A 107 15.31 32.09 -2.94
CA PRO A 107 14.94 33.50 -2.90
C PRO A 107 13.97 33.74 -4.06
N VAL A 108 12.82 34.34 -3.76
CA VAL A 108 11.91 34.85 -4.77
C VAL A 108 12.71 35.89 -5.56
N ILE A 109 13.23 35.50 -6.72
CA ILE A 109 13.78 36.46 -7.67
C ILE A 109 12.56 37.11 -8.30
N THR A 110 12.12 38.21 -7.68
CA THR A 110 11.21 39.15 -8.33
C THR A 110 11.96 39.65 -9.56
N PHE A 111 11.56 39.18 -10.73
CA PHE A 111 11.92 39.84 -11.98
C PHE A 111 11.26 41.21 -11.95
N ILE A 112 12.07 42.24 -11.71
CA ILE A 112 11.70 43.62 -11.99
C ILE A 112 12.11 43.83 -13.44
N GLU A 113 11.13 43.84 -14.33
CA GLU A 113 11.31 44.25 -15.73
C GLU A 113 11.12 45.77 -15.76
N GLU A 114 12.17 46.51 -16.13
CA GLU A 114 12.10 47.93 -16.52
C GLU A 114 12.11 48.07 -18.04
#